data_AF-A0A5K0YTM6-F1
#
_entry.id   AF-A0A5K0YTM6-F1
#
_cell.length_a   1.000
_cell.length_b   1.000
_cell.length_c   1.000
_cell.angle_alpha   90.00
_cell.angle_beta   90.00
_cell.angle_gamma   90.00
#
_symmetry.space_group_name_H-M   'P 1'
#
loop_
_entity.id
_entity.type
_entity.pdbx_description
1 polymer ?
#
loop_
_entity_poly.entity_id
_entity_poly.type
_entity_poly.pdbx_seq_one_letter_code
_entity_poly.pdbx_strand_id
1 'polypeptide(L)'
;EHIQVARFADIMRVAYGSTEQDVLQELQQNAHLVKGLWVPKSKFRYEGVLAAVRDYALLMFHKLGTVEHEKLKDSLKNINDPEGKVRTVLAPLALLRHASGTWVLHKPADKSFLDNYPEVVKEQHRAWLASEQDIKATLSTFAVSNSMKTMVAPRKVIVANKQLSANKLEQHVGQGQSSKAALEKSMISDELREAFPKVLREVFHKYSVC
;
A
#
# COMPACT_ATOMS: atom_id res chain seq x y z
N GLU A 1 3.40 -13.36 -15.66
CA GLU A 1 3.33 -11.95 -15.17
C GLU A 1 3.74 -11.89 -13.70
N HIS A 2 4.22 -10.75 -13.19
CA HIS A 2 4.72 -10.67 -11.80
C HIS A 2 3.57 -10.66 -10.77
N ILE A 3 3.26 -11.82 -10.17
CA ILE A 3 2.17 -11.96 -9.19
C ILE A 3 2.55 -11.30 -7.86
N GLN A 4 1.81 -10.25 -7.48
CA GLN A 4 2.08 -9.43 -6.28
C GLN A 4 1.30 -9.90 -5.03
N VAL A 5 0.94 -11.19 -4.96
CA VAL A 5 0.04 -11.76 -3.94
C VAL A 5 0.63 -13.06 -3.40
N ALA A 6 0.90 -13.14 -2.10
CA ALA A 6 1.54 -14.30 -1.46
C ALA A 6 0.73 -14.84 -0.27
N ARG A 7 0.87 -16.14 0.00
CA ARG A 7 0.45 -16.76 1.27
C ARG A 7 1.49 -16.51 2.35
N PHE A 8 1.10 -16.54 3.62
CA PHE A 8 2.09 -16.44 4.70
C PHE A 8 3.08 -17.61 4.69
N ALA A 9 2.58 -18.84 4.49
CA ALA A 9 3.41 -20.03 4.34
C ALA A 9 4.32 -20.00 3.08
N ASP A 10 4.01 -19.17 2.07
CA ASP A 10 4.94 -18.92 0.96
C ASP A 10 6.07 -17.99 1.40
N ILE A 11 5.75 -16.90 2.10
CA ILE A 11 6.73 -15.93 2.62
C ILE A 11 7.69 -16.60 3.63
N MET A 12 7.18 -17.44 4.54
CA MET A 12 8.02 -18.16 5.53
C MET A 12 9.01 -19.13 4.88
N ARG A 13 8.72 -19.71 3.71
CA ARG A 13 9.67 -20.59 2.99
C ARG A 13 10.87 -19.87 2.38
N VAL A 14 10.88 -18.54 2.38
CA VAL A 14 11.99 -17.72 1.85
C VAL A 14 12.57 -16.75 2.87
N ALA A 15 11.87 -16.46 3.96
CA ALA A 15 12.37 -15.74 5.13
C ALA A 15 13.21 -16.64 6.07
N TYR A 16 14.23 -17.31 5.51
CA TYR A 16 15.10 -18.23 6.24
C TYR A 16 15.71 -17.58 7.50
N GLY A 17 15.61 -18.24 8.65
CA GLY A 17 16.14 -17.76 9.93
C GLY A 17 15.30 -16.68 10.63
N SER A 18 14.21 -16.18 10.03
CA SER A 18 13.29 -15.25 10.68
C SER A 18 12.22 -15.99 11.49
N THR A 19 11.78 -15.46 12.64
CA THR A 19 10.62 -16.02 13.36
C THR A 19 9.31 -15.59 12.70
N GLU A 20 8.23 -16.35 12.88
CA GLU A 20 6.90 -15.94 12.38
C GLU A 20 6.49 -14.55 12.89
N GLN A 21 6.83 -14.22 14.14
CA GLN A 21 6.49 -12.94 14.75
C GLN A 21 7.20 -11.76 14.08
N ASP A 22 8.48 -11.90 13.73
CA ASP A 22 9.24 -10.85 13.03
C ASP A 22 8.68 -10.61 11.63
N VAL A 23 8.38 -11.69 10.90
CA VAL A 23 7.79 -11.65 9.56
C VAL A 23 6.39 -11.03 9.61
N LEU A 24 5.56 -11.40 10.59
CA LEU A 24 4.24 -10.81 10.82
C LEU A 24 4.32 -9.32 11.16
N GLN A 25 5.31 -8.90 11.97
CA GLN A 25 5.49 -7.49 12.33
C GLN A 25 5.81 -6.64 11.08
N GLU A 26 6.75 -7.07 10.24
CA GLU A 26 7.10 -6.34 9.02
C GLU A 26 6.00 -6.40 7.95
N LEU A 27 5.28 -7.53 7.83
CA LEU A 27 4.14 -7.63 6.91
C LEU A 27 3.01 -6.66 7.28
N GLN A 28 2.68 -6.49 8.56
CA GLN A 28 1.66 -5.50 8.98
C GLN A 28 2.11 -4.05 8.68
N GLN A 29 3.41 -3.76 8.76
CA GLN A 29 3.95 -2.44 8.43
C GLN A 29 4.01 -2.17 6.92
N ASN A 30 4.34 -3.19 6.10
CA ASN A 30 4.74 -2.99 4.70
C ASN A 30 3.89 -3.72 3.64
N ALA A 31 2.93 -4.54 4.06
CA ALA A 31 1.91 -5.16 3.22
C ALA A 31 0.48 -4.89 3.77
N HIS A 32 -0.54 -5.15 2.96
CA HIS A 32 -1.93 -5.28 3.40
C HIS A 32 -2.31 -6.76 3.40
N LEU A 33 -3.14 -7.16 4.37
CA LEU A 33 -3.83 -8.44 4.33
C LEU A 33 -5.15 -8.32 3.57
N VAL A 34 -5.38 -9.21 2.60
CA VAL A 34 -6.59 -9.29 1.78
C VAL A 34 -6.98 -10.76 1.62
N LYS A 35 -8.08 -11.20 2.23
CA LYS A 35 -8.55 -12.60 2.21
C LYS A 35 -7.49 -13.63 2.68
N GLY A 36 -6.70 -13.28 3.70
CA GLY A 36 -5.59 -14.09 4.20
C GLY A 36 -4.28 -13.98 3.40
N LEU A 37 -4.31 -13.32 2.24
CA LEU A 37 -3.16 -13.15 1.36
C LEU A 37 -2.48 -11.80 1.60
N TRP A 38 -1.16 -11.77 1.54
CA TRP A 38 -0.37 -10.56 1.72
C TRP A 38 -0.03 -9.90 0.38
N VAL A 39 -0.21 -8.58 0.33
CA VAL A 39 -0.01 -7.74 -0.87
C VAL A 39 0.82 -6.49 -0.51
N PRO A 40 1.88 -6.12 -1.24
CA PRO A 40 2.67 -4.92 -0.93
C PRO A 40 1.83 -3.64 -0.90
N LYS A 41 2.06 -2.75 0.07
CA LYS A 41 1.47 -1.40 0.10
C LYS A 41 1.90 -0.61 -1.15
N SER A 42 1.02 0.21 -1.74
CA SER A 42 1.27 0.79 -3.08
C SER A 42 2.51 1.66 -3.17
N LYS A 43 2.94 2.29 -2.06
CA LYS A 43 4.21 3.04 -1.89
C LYS A 43 5.48 2.33 -2.38
N PHE A 44 5.44 1.00 -2.60
CA PHE A 44 6.59 0.20 -3.06
C PHE A 44 6.65 -0.03 -4.57
N ARG A 45 5.64 0.39 -5.35
CA ARG A 45 5.58 0.13 -6.81
C ARG A 45 4.84 1.21 -7.62
N TYR A 46 3.94 1.98 -7.00
CA TYR A 46 3.09 2.94 -7.69
C TYR A 46 3.05 4.27 -6.94
N GLU A 47 2.92 5.36 -7.67
CA GLU A 47 2.80 6.71 -7.14
C GLU A 47 1.54 7.41 -7.71
N GLY A 48 1.14 8.50 -7.06
CA GLY A 48 0.03 9.35 -7.49
C GLY A 48 -1.25 8.57 -7.76
N VAL A 49 -1.85 8.80 -8.94
CA VAL A 49 -3.13 8.20 -9.32
C VAL A 49 -3.09 6.67 -9.41
N LEU A 50 -1.95 6.06 -9.79
CA LEU A 50 -1.85 4.60 -9.85
C LEU A 50 -1.87 3.97 -8.46
N ALA A 51 -1.25 4.61 -7.46
CA ALA A 51 -1.37 4.19 -6.07
C ALA A 51 -2.82 4.28 -5.58
N ALA A 52 -3.48 5.42 -5.79
CA ALA A 52 -4.87 5.65 -5.38
C ALA A 52 -5.85 4.63 -6.00
N VAL A 53 -5.72 4.34 -7.30
CA VAL A 53 -6.54 3.32 -7.99
C VAL A 53 -6.29 1.93 -7.43
N ARG A 54 -5.03 1.58 -7.12
CA ARG A 54 -4.67 0.28 -6.55
C ARG A 54 -5.18 0.10 -5.13
N ASP A 55 -5.01 1.09 -4.26
CA ASP A 55 -5.43 1.01 -2.87
C ASP A 55 -6.97 0.98 -2.76
N TYR A 56 -7.68 1.70 -3.63
CA TYR A 56 -9.13 1.58 -3.77
C TYR A 56 -9.57 0.19 -4.27
N ALA A 57 -8.90 -0.38 -5.27
CA ALA A 57 -9.23 -1.71 -5.76
C ALA A 57 -8.93 -2.83 -4.73
N LEU A 58 -7.87 -2.68 -3.93
CA LEU A 58 -7.56 -3.57 -2.80
C LEU A 58 -8.60 -3.45 -1.68
N LEU A 59 -9.07 -2.24 -1.37
CA LEU A 59 -10.19 -2.02 -0.46
C LEU A 59 -11.48 -2.72 -0.96
N MET A 60 -11.76 -2.71 -2.26
CA MET A 60 -12.89 -3.45 -2.83
C MET A 60 -12.73 -4.97 -2.68
N PHE A 61 -11.53 -5.52 -2.90
CA PHE A 61 -11.25 -6.93 -2.61
C PHE A 61 -11.40 -7.30 -1.12
N HIS A 62 -11.03 -6.40 -0.20
CA HIS A 62 -11.24 -6.59 1.24
C HIS A 62 -12.72 -6.63 1.61
N LYS A 63 -13.53 -5.72 1.05
CA LYS A 63 -14.95 -5.58 1.41
C LYS A 63 -15.89 -6.55 0.70
N LEU A 64 -15.61 -6.90 -0.56
CA LEU A 64 -16.53 -7.69 -1.42
C LEU A 64 -15.96 -9.05 -1.82
N GLY A 65 -14.67 -9.31 -1.59
CA GLY A 65 -14.01 -10.57 -1.92
C GLY A 65 -13.70 -10.77 -3.42
N THR A 66 -14.36 -10.04 -4.31
CA THR A 66 -14.11 -9.90 -5.76
C THR A 66 -14.37 -8.45 -6.17
N VAL A 67 -14.00 -8.04 -7.39
CA VAL A 67 -14.25 -6.69 -7.88
C VAL A 67 -14.86 -6.72 -9.27
N GLU A 68 -16.07 -6.19 -9.44
CA GLU A 68 -16.72 -6.01 -10.74
C GLU A 68 -16.00 -4.92 -11.56
N HIS A 69 -15.59 -5.26 -12.79
CA HIS A 69 -14.75 -4.41 -13.65
C HIS A 69 -15.42 -3.08 -13.99
N GLU A 70 -16.69 -3.11 -14.40
CA GLU A 70 -17.43 -1.89 -14.77
C GLU A 70 -17.76 -1.02 -13.56
N LYS A 71 -18.19 -1.59 -12.41
CA LYS A 71 -18.40 -0.81 -11.17
C LYS A 71 -17.11 -0.13 -10.67
N LEU A 72 -15.96 -0.79 -10.85
CA LEU A 72 -14.67 -0.17 -10.58
C LEU A 72 -14.41 0.98 -11.56
N LYS A 73 -14.64 0.80 -12.86
CA LYS A 73 -14.49 1.87 -13.87
C LYS A 73 -15.43 3.05 -13.66
N ASP A 74 -16.69 2.82 -13.30
CA ASP A 74 -17.68 3.85 -12.95
C ASP A 74 -17.23 4.71 -11.76
N SER A 75 -16.60 4.07 -10.77
CA SER A 75 -15.99 4.75 -9.61
C SER A 75 -14.75 5.57 -9.99
N LEU A 76 -14.20 5.36 -11.19
CA LEU A 76 -12.99 5.98 -11.72
C LEU A 76 -13.26 6.88 -12.95
N LYS A 77 -14.52 7.07 -13.36
CA LYS A 77 -14.91 7.75 -14.62
C LYS A 77 -14.38 9.18 -14.81
N ASN A 78 -14.03 9.87 -13.73
CA ASN A 78 -13.46 11.22 -13.76
C ASN A 78 -11.91 11.23 -13.81
N ILE A 79 -11.28 10.06 -13.85
CA ILE A 79 -9.83 9.89 -14.00
C ILE A 79 -9.55 9.59 -15.47
N ASN A 80 -8.62 10.34 -16.08
CA ASN A 80 -8.18 10.09 -17.45
C ASN A 80 -7.67 8.64 -17.61
N ASP A 81 -8.12 7.92 -18.64
CA ASP A 81 -7.84 6.50 -18.88
C ASP A 81 -8.05 5.61 -17.62
N PRO A 82 -9.30 5.27 -17.27
CA PRO A 82 -9.59 4.37 -16.16
C PRO A 82 -9.30 2.90 -16.52
N GLU A 83 -9.54 2.48 -17.77
CA GLU A 83 -9.35 1.10 -18.24
C GLU A 83 -7.88 0.66 -18.16
N GLY A 84 -6.95 1.46 -18.68
CA GLY A 84 -5.52 1.20 -18.61
C GLY A 84 -5.02 1.15 -17.17
N LYS A 85 -5.44 2.09 -16.32
CA LYS A 85 -5.05 2.13 -14.90
C LYS A 85 -5.55 0.93 -14.11
N VAL A 86 -6.82 0.53 -14.31
CA VAL A 86 -7.37 -0.69 -13.71
C VAL A 86 -6.55 -1.91 -14.12
N ARG A 87 -6.24 -2.08 -15.42
CA ARG A 87 -5.40 -3.20 -15.89
C ARG A 87 -3.99 -3.15 -15.30
N THR A 88 -3.32 -2.00 -15.33
CA THR A 88 -1.94 -1.80 -14.82
C THR A 88 -1.80 -2.16 -13.34
N VAL A 89 -2.82 -1.91 -12.51
CA VAL A 89 -2.77 -2.25 -11.08
C VAL A 89 -3.33 -3.63 -10.76
N LEU A 90 -4.33 -4.13 -11.52
CA LEU A 90 -5.01 -5.39 -11.21
C LEU A 90 -4.46 -6.64 -11.91
N ALA A 91 -3.94 -6.57 -13.14
CA ALA A 91 -3.36 -7.77 -13.79
C ALA A 91 -2.26 -8.46 -12.95
N PRO A 92 -1.39 -7.71 -12.22
CA PRO A 92 -0.43 -8.33 -11.29
C PRO A 92 -1.04 -8.90 -9.98
N LEU A 93 -2.32 -8.65 -9.70
CA LEU A 93 -3.01 -9.06 -8.47
C LEU A 93 -4.07 -10.14 -8.72
N ALA A 94 -4.75 -10.07 -9.86
CA ALA A 94 -5.99 -10.77 -10.14
C ALA A 94 -6.16 -11.09 -11.64
N LEU A 95 -6.95 -12.12 -11.91
CA LEU A 95 -7.45 -12.46 -13.25
C LEU A 95 -8.84 -11.87 -13.46
N LEU A 96 -9.07 -11.28 -14.64
CA LEU A 96 -10.40 -10.88 -15.09
C LEU A 96 -11.16 -12.11 -15.62
N ARG A 97 -12.25 -12.48 -14.95
CA ARG A 97 -13.18 -13.53 -15.40
C ARG A 97 -14.16 -12.93 -16.42
N HIS A 98 -13.82 -13.03 -17.71
CA HIS A 98 -14.61 -12.45 -18.80
C HIS A 98 -16.10 -12.83 -18.77
N ALA A 99 -16.44 -14.08 -18.45
CA ALA A 99 -17.83 -14.55 -18.38
C ALA A 99 -18.69 -13.91 -17.27
N SER A 100 -18.07 -13.27 -16.27
CA SER A 100 -18.75 -12.63 -15.14
C SER A 100 -18.36 -11.16 -14.94
N GLY A 101 -17.47 -10.61 -15.77
CA GLY A 101 -16.95 -9.24 -15.64
C GLY A 101 -16.21 -8.96 -14.32
N THR A 102 -15.76 -9.98 -13.59
CA THR A 102 -15.19 -9.84 -12.24
C THR A 102 -13.71 -10.17 -12.17
N TRP A 103 -12.96 -9.33 -11.46
CA TRP A 103 -11.58 -9.60 -11.05
C TRP A 103 -11.55 -10.51 -9.82
N VAL A 104 -10.70 -11.53 -9.87
CA VAL A 104 -10.49 -12.51 -8.79
C VAL A 104 -8.98 -12.69 -8.57
N LEU A 105 -8.51 -12.56 -7.32
CA LEU A 105 -7.10 -12.67 -6.97
C LEU A 105 -6.44 -13.96 -7.51
N HIS A 106 -5.18 -13.87 -7.92
CA HIS A 106 -4.41 -14.99 -8.51
C HIS A 106 -4.32 -16.22 -7.60
N LYS A 107 -4.29 -16.02 -6.27
CA LYS A 107 -4.30 -17.10 -5.28
C LYS A 107 -5.69 -17.20 -4.60
N PRO A 108 -6.17 -18.41 -4.27
CA PRO A 108 -7.34 -18.57 -3.41
C PRO A 108 -7.01 -18.08 -1.99
N ALA A 109 -8.05 -17.71 -1.24
CA ALA A 109 -7.93 -17.21 0.13
C ALA A 109 -7.16 -18.17 1.05
N ASP A 110 -6.25 -17.63 1.84
CA ASP A 110 -5.43 -18.40 2.78
C ASP A 110 -6.20 -18.63 4.08
N LYS A 111 -7.07 -19.65 4.08
CA LYS A 111 -7.88 -20.03 5.25
C LYS A 111 -6.98 -20.33 6.46
N SER A 112 -5.94 -21.12 6.26
CA SER A 112 -4.91 -21.42 7.27
C SER A 112 -4.36 -20.17 7.94
N PHE A 113 -4.11 -19.08 7.20
CA PHE A 113 -3.69 -17.82 7.81
C PHE A 113 -4.81 -17.13 8.58
N LEU A 114 -6.03 -17.11 8.05
CA LEU A 114 -7.19 -16.51 8.72
C LEU A 114 -7.53 -17.20 10.04
N ASP A 115 -7.43 -18.53 10.07
CA ASP A 115 -7.76 -19.37 11.22
C ASP A 115 -6.65 -19.36 12.29
N ASN A 116 -5.37 -19.34 11.89
CA ASN A 116 -4.24 -19.40 12.82
C ASN A 116 -3.82 -18.04 13.42
N TYR A 117 -4.07 -16.92 12.74
CA TYR A 117 -3.61 -15.58 13.19
C TYR A 117 -4.77 -14.56 13.34
N PRO A 118 -5.87 -14.88 14.06
CA PRO A 118 -7.09 -14.08 14.06
C PRO A 118 -6.90 -12.64 14.59
N GLU A 119 -6.01 -12.42 15.56
CA GLU A 119 -5.71 -11.07 16.05
C GLU A 119 -4.97 -10.20 15.00
N VAL A 120 -4.14 -10.81 14.14
CA VAL A 120 -3.54 -10.09 12.99
C VAL A 120 -4.60 -9.76 11.94
N VAL A 121 -5.55 -10.68 11.68
CA VAL A 121 -6.69 -10.43 10.77
C VAL A 121 -7.54 -9.26 11.27
N LYS A 122 -7.83 -9.24 12.57
CA LYS A 122 -8.61 -8.21 13.28
C LYS A 122 -7.92 -6.84 13.26
N GLU A 123 -6.62 -6.79 13.52
CA GLU A 123 -5.84 -5.54 13.44
C GLU A 123 -5.72 -5.03 12.00
N GLN A 124 -5.51 -5.91 11.01
CA GLN A 124 -5.50 -5.53 9.60
C GLN A 124 -6.89 -5.08 9.11
N HIS A 125 -7.98 -5.66 9.62
CA HIS A 125 -9.33 -5.16 9.37
C HIS A 125 -9.55 -3.77 9.98
N ARG A 126 -9.07 -3.52 11.21
CA ARG A 126 -9.10 -2.19 11.84
C ARG A 126 -8.32 -1.15 11.03
N ALA A 127 -7.14 -1.52 10.51
CA ALA A 127 -6.36 -0.67 9.62
C ALA A 127 -7.11 -0.34 8.32
N TRP A 128 -7.78 -1.32 7.69
CA TRP A 128 -8.62 -1.07 6.51
C TRP A 128 -9.78 -0.11 6.79
N LEU A 129 -10.46 -0.25 7.94
CA LEU A 129 -11.54 0.67 8.34
C LEU A 129 -11.01 2.10 8.56
N ALA A 130 -9.85 2.25 9.19
CA ALA A 130 -9.22 3.55 9.41
C ALA A 130 -8.80 4.23 8.09
N SER A 131 -8.31 3.46 7.11
CA SER A 131 -7.89 4.00 5.81
C SER A 131 -9.02 4.17 4.78
N GLU A 132 -10.22 3.62 4.98
CA GLU A 132 -11.29 3.64 3.96
C GLU A 132 -11.70 5.07 3.53
N GLN A 133 -11.73 6.04 4.46
CA GLN A 133 -12.07 7.42 4.13
C GLN A 133 -10.94 8.11 3.35
N ASP A 134 -9.69 7.92 3.77
CA ASP A 134 -8.50 8.53 3.16
C ASP A 134 -8.28 8.03 1.72
N ILE A 135 -8.41 6.72 1.48
CA ILE A 135 -8.33 6.11 0.15
C ILE A 135 -9.36 6.73 -0.81
N LYS A 136 -10.60 6.94 -0.35
CA LYS A 136 -11.66 7.58 -1.16
C LYS A 136 -11.40 9.07 -1.40
N ALA A 137 -10.92 9.80 -0.39
CA ALA A 137 -10.61 11.23 -0.50
C ALA A 137 -9.43 11.48 -1.47
N THR A 138 -8.37 10.68 -1.34
CA THR A 138 -7.21 10.68 -2.24
C THR A 138 -7.62 10.38 -3.68
N LEU A 139 -8.42 9.33 -3.91
CA LEU A 139 -8.94 9.00 -5.24
C LEU A 139 -9.80 10.14 -5.84
N SER A 140 -10.67 10.75 -5.03
CA SER A 140 -11.51 11.89 -5.42
C SER A 140 -10.69 13.12 -5.79
N THR A 141 -9.53 13.32 -5.17
CA THR A 141 -8.61 14.41 -5.48
C THR A 141 -7.99 14.25 -6.87
N PHE A 142 -7.68 13.01 -7.29
CA PHE A 142 -7.22 12.72 -8.65
C PHE A 142 -8.32 12.86 -9.72
N ALA A 143 -9.60 12.72 -9.35
CA ALA A 143 -10.72 13.06 -10.23
C ALA A 143 -10.83 14.59 -10.45
N VAL A 144 -10.93 15.37 -9.37
CA VAL A 144 -11.13 16.84 -9.45
C VAL A 144 -9.96 17.54 -10.14
N SER A 145 -8.72 17.13 -9.87
CA SER A 145 -7.52 17.70 -10.50
C SER A 145 -7.40 17.43 -12.01
N ASN A 146 -8.17 16.51 -12.58
CA ASN A 146 -8.31 16.37 -14.04
C ASN A 146 -9.39 17.31 -14.59
N SER A 147 -10.51 17.49 -13.91
CA SER A 147 -11.59 18.41 -14.32
C SER A 147 -11.13 19.88 -14.42
N MET A 148 -10.09 20.27 -13.68
CA MET A 148 -9.51 21.62 -13.75
C MET A 148 -8.58 21.86 -14.96
N LYS A 149 -8.23 20.84 -15.75
CA LYS A 149 -7.30 20.96 -16.89
C LYS A 149 -7.95 21.52 -18.17
N THR A 150 -9.24 21.85 -18.13
CA THR A 150 -10.04 22.34 -19.27
C THR A 150 -10.33 23.85 -19.25
N MET A 151 -9.61 24.64 -18.43
CA MET A 151 -9.66 26.10 -18.47
C MET A 151 -8.38 26.71 -19.08
N VAL A 152 -8.53 27.88 -19.72
CA VAL A 152 -7.69 28.31 -20.85
C VAL A 152 -6.54 29.25 -20.45
N ALA A 153 -5.34 28.90 -20.92
CA ALA A 153 -4.15 29.73 -21.19
C ALA A 153 -3.54 30.66 -20.10
N PRO A 154 -2.20 30.78 -20.02
CA PRO A 154 -1.55 31.56 -18.96
C PRO A 154 -1.53 33.07 -19.25
N ARG A 155 -2.03 33.88 -18.31
CA ARG A 155 -1.82 35.33 -18.32
C ARG A 155 -0.56 35.69 -17.54
N LYS A 156 0.52 36.05 -18.25
CA LYS A 156 1.77 36.53 -17.62
C LYS A 156 1.51 37.80 -16.80
N VAL A 157 1.99 37.83 -15.56
CA VAL A 157 2.27 39.07 -14.82
C VAL A 157 3.69 38.95 -14.26
N ILE A 158 4.51 39.97 -14.51
CA ILE A 158 5.92 40.03 -14.11
C ILE A 158 6.05 41.16 -13.08
N VAL A 159 6.51 40.87 -11.86
CA VAL A 159 7.13 41.86 -10.96
C VAL A 159 8.30 41.20 -10.21
N ALA A 160 9.33 41.98 -9.91
CA ALA A 160 10.69 41.55 -9.59
C ALA A 160 10.94 40.95 -8.18
N ASN A 161 12.06 40.25 -8.07
CA ASN A 161 12.71 39.87 -6.81
C ASN A 161 13.15 41.10 -5.99
N LYS A 162 13.28 40.92 -4.66
CA LYS A 162 14.33 41.58 -3.87
C LYS A 162 14.82 40.67 -2.74
N GLN A 163 16.13 40.48 -2.64
CA GLN A 163 16.80 39.74 -1.56
C GLN A 163 17.26 40.68 -0.43
N LEU A 164 18.00 40.11 0.56
CA LEU A 164 18.77 40.77 1.64
C LEU A 164 17.95 41.12 2.91
N SER A 165 18.43 40.86 4.14
CA SER A 165 19.59 40.05 4.56
C SER A 165 19.49 39.57 6.04
N ALA A 166 20.49 38.77 6.43
CA ALA A 166 20.79 38.12 7.70
C ALA A 166 20.48 38.85 9.04
N ASN A 167 20.33 38.06 10.12
CA ASN A 167 21.36 38.00 11.17
C ASN A 167 21.29 36.74 12.09
N LYS A 168 22.22 36.67 13.05
CA LYS A 168 22.74 35.47 13.77
C LYS A 168 22.47 35.55 15.30
N LEU A 169 22.81 34.47 16.04
CA LEU A 169 22.96 34.28 17.51
C LEU A 169 21.68 33.85 18.27
N GLU A 170 21.75 33.03 19.35
CA GLU A 170 22.67 31.93 19.76
C GLU A 170 22.10 31.22 21.02
N GLN A 171 22.31 29.89 21.18
CA GLN A 171 22.42 29.10 22.45
C GLN A 171 21.26 29.17 23.52
N HIS A 172 21.09 28.29 24.53
CA HIS A 172 21.89 27.20 25.11
C HIS A 172 21.02 26.14 25.88
N VAL A 173 21.47 24.88 25.94
CA VAL A 173 21.36 23.83 27.02
C VAL A 173 20.07 23.60 27.87
N GLY A 174 19.73 22.30 28.08
CA GLY A 174 18.95 21.80 29.24
C GLY A 174 18.68 20.27 29.22
N GLN A 175 18.94 19.54 30.32
CA GLN A 175 18.79 18.06 30.44
C GLN A 175 17.91 17.61 31.63
N GLY A 176 17.32 16.41 31.53
CA GLY A 176 16.69 15.61 32.60
C GLY A 176 15.67 14.62 32.00
N GLN A 177 15.85 13.29 32.03
CA GLN A 177 15.75 12.34 33.18
C GLN A 177 14.43 12.50 33.96
N SER A 178 13.62 11.47 34.26
CA SER A 178 13.83 10.00 34.34
C SER A 178 12.50 9.25 33.97
N SER A 179 12.24 7.93 34.07
CA SER A 179 12.90 6.83 34.80
C SER A 179 12.76 5.41 34.17
N LYS A 180 11.71 4.61 34.46
CA LYS A 180 11.64 3.14 34.23
C LYS A 180 10.22 2.62 33.91
N ALA A 181 10.11 1.67 32.97
CA ALA A 181 9.29 0.44 33.11
C ALA A 181 9.50 -0.52 31.90
N ALA A 182 9.22 -1.81 32.11
CA ALA A 182 9.51 -2.91 31.20
C ALA A 182 8.80 -2.87 29.84
N LEU A 183 9.53 -3.27 28.79
CA LEU A 183 9.16 -4.44 27.98
C LEU A 183 10.42 -5.00 27.29
N GLU A 184 10.64 -6.31 27.34
CA GLU A 184 11.65 -6.95 26.49
C GLU A 184 11.15 -6.97 25.04
N LYS A 185 11.57 -5.97 24.27
CA LYS A 185 11.45 -6.03 22.81
C LYS A 185 12.54 -6.95 22.29
N SER A 186 12.15 -7.99 21.55
CA SER A 186 13.06 -8.68 20.63
C SER A 186 13.72 -7.63 19.74
N MET A 187 15.03 -7.45 19.90
CA MET A 187 15.80 -6.50 19.10
C MET A 187 16.12 -7.15 17.75
N ILE A 188 15.12 -7.11 16.85
CA ILE A 188 15.35 -7.22 15.41
C ILE A 188 16.52 -6.30 15.06
N SER A 189 17.64 -6.86 14.58
CA SER A 189 18.81 -6.07 14.23
C SER A 189 18.46 -5.06 13.12
N ASP A 190 19.09 -3.89 13.14
CA ASP A 190 18.85 -2.87 12.11
C ASP A 190 19.23 -3.38 10.71
N GLU A 191 20.19 -4.31 10.63
CA GLU A 191 20.53 -5.07 9.43
C GLU A 191 19.35 -5.92 8.92
N LEU A 192 18.67 -6.69 9.79
CA LEU A 192 17.46 -7.42 9.41
C LEU A 192 16.33 -6.46 9.03
N ARG A 193 16.19 -5.33 9.73
CA ARG A 193 15.21 -4.28 9.40
C ARG A 193 15.45 -3.63 8.03
N GLU A 194 16.70 -3.42 7.62
CA GLU A 194 17.02 -2.86 6.31
C GLU A 194 16.97 -3.92 5.20
N ALA A 195 17.33 -5.17 5.53
CA ALA A 195 17.23 -6.31 4.63
C ALA A 195 15.77 -6.70 4.37
N PHE A 196 14.88 -6.71 5.36
CA PHE A 196 13.53 -7.27 5.19
C PHE A 196 12.67 -6.59 4.11
N PRO A 197 12.72 -5.27 3.90
CA PRO A 197 12.09 -4.64 2.75
C PRO A 197 12.71 -5.04 1.39
N LYS A 198 13.99 -5.41 1.35
CA LYS A 198 14.65 -5.99 0.16
C LYS A 198 14.18 -7.44 -0.03
N VAL A 199 14.24 -8.25 1.02
CA VAL A 199 13.73 -9.64 1.05
C VAL A 199 12.26 -9.70 0.66
N LEU A 200 11.36 -8.87 1.22
CA LEU A 200 9.94 -8.82 0.81
C LEU A 200 9.80 -8.46 -0.67
N ARG A 201 10.53 -7.45 -1.17
CA ARG A 201 10.54 -7.15 -2.61
C ARG A 201 10.99 -8.37 -3.42
N GLU A 202 12.03 -9.07 -2.99
CA GLU A 202 12.46 -10.34 -3.58
C GLU A 202 11.43 -11.46 -3.44
N VAL A 203 10.69 -11.60 -2.34
CA VAL A 203 9.60 -12.60 -2.21
C VAL A 203 8.54 -12.35 -3.29
N PHE A 204 8.10 -11.10 -3.42
CA PHE A 204 7.16 -10.65 -4.47
C PHE A 204 7.80 -10.58 -5.87
N HIS A 205 9.09 -10.91 -6.03
CA HIS A 205 9.81 -11.08 -7.30
C HIS A 205 10.16 -12.55 -7.60
N LYS A 206 10.27 -13.39 -6.57
CA LYS A 206 10.68 -14.81 -6.59
C LYS A 206 9.50 -15.76 -6.68
N TYR A 207 8.32 -15.30 -6.24
CA TYR A 207 7.03 -15.82 -6.70
C TYR A 207 6.60 -15.27 -8.07
N SER A 208 7.54 -14.70 -8.85
CA SER A 208 7.38 -14.37 -10.28
C SER A 208 8.23 -15.27 -11.21
N VAL A 209 8.33 -16.56 -10.91
CA VAL A 209 8.93 -17.55 -11.82
C VAL A 209 7.81 -18.21 -12.63
N CYS A 210 7.92 -18.09 -13.96
CA CYS A 210 6.90 -18.40 -14.98
C CYS A 210 5.72 -17.39 -15.02
#